data_AF-A0A2A2WD66-F1
#
_entry.id   AF-A0A2A2WD66-F1
#
_cell.length_a   1.000
_cell.length_b   1.000
_cell.length_c   1.000
_cell.angle_alpha   90.00
_cell.angle_beta   90.00
_cell.angle_gamma   90.00
#
_symmetry.space_group_name_H-M   'P 1'
#
loop_
_entity.id
_entity.type
_entity.pdbx_description
1 polymer ?
#
loop_
_entity_poly.entity_id
_entity_poly.type
_entity_poly.pdbx_seq_one_letter_code
_entity_poly.pdbx_strand_id
1 'polypeptide(L)'
;MAARRFVESGLEPLVLNFANGVQPGGGFLYGARAQEEVLCRSSALFETIVDDPMYEHHWDRERPDSTDWAIRPPGVPVSRDDDDLSEFVDRQLFPFLTLFQLRHSLL
;
A
#
# COMPACT_ATOMS: atom_id res chain seq x y z
N MET A 1 -11.58 -1.55 -7.78
CA MET A 1 -10.15 -2.01 -7.79
C MET A 1 -9.84 -3.01 -8.92
N ALA A 2 -8.72 -2.87 -9.66
CA ALA A 2 -8.35 -3.78 -10.77
C ALA A 2 -8.07 -5.24 -10.35
N ALA A 3 -7.53 -5.47 -9.15
CA ALA A 3 -7.21 -6.83 -8.67
C ALA A 3 -8.44 -7.73 -8.56
N ARG A 4 -9.60 -7.18 -8.17
CA ARG A 4 -10.88 -7.90 -8.13
C ARG A 4 -11.27 -8.42 -9.51
N ARG A 5 -11.22 -7.54 -10.51
CA ARG A 5 -11.52 -7.87 -11.92
C ARG A 5 -10.60 -8.96 -12.46
N PHE A 6 -9.33 -8.98 -12.04
CA PHE A 6 -8.40 -10.04 -12.41
C PHE A 6 -8.76 -11.40 -11.77
N VAL A 7 -9.20 -11.42 -10.52
CA VAL A 7 -9.68 -12.66 -9.90
C VAL A 7 -10.96 -13.17 -10.57
N GLU A 8 -11.91 -12.28 -10.89
CA GLU A 8 -13.11 -12.63 -11.67
C GLU A 8 -12.77 -13.21 -13.05
N SER A 9 -11.61 -12.82 -13.61
CA SER A 9 -11.09 -13.35 -14.87
C SER A 9 -10.26 -14.64 -14.70
N GLY A 10 -10.17 -15.20 -13.49
CA GLY A 10 -9.44 -16.44 -13.19
C GLY A 10 -7.94 -16.26 -13.00
N LEU A 11 -7.46 -15.04 -12.72
CA LEU A 11 -6.05 -14.74 -12.47
C LEU A 11 -5.74 -14.61 -10.97
N GLU A 12 -4.45 -14.65 -10.62
CA GLU A 12 -3.95 -14.50 -9.25
C GLU A 12 -3.08 -13.23 -9.14
N PRO A 13 -3.68 -12.04 -8.94
CA PRO A 13 -2.94 -10.78 -8.95
C PRO A 13 -2.15 -10.53 -7.66
N LEU A 14 -1.00 -9.87 -7.81
CA LEU A 14 -0.25 -9.24 -6.72
C LEU A 14 -0.49 -7.73 -6.75
N VAL A 15 -0.87 -7.15 -5.62
CA VAL A 15 -1.10 -5.70 -5.53
C VAL A 15 0.19 -5.00 -5.14
N LEU A 16 0.64 -4.05 -5.97
CA LEU A 16 1.81 -3.24 -5.68
C LEU A 16 1.40 -1.98 -4.91
N ASN A 17 1.94 -1.76 -3.72
CA ASN A 17 1.82 -0.52 -2.96
C ASN A 17 3.04 0.38 -3.22
N PHE A 18 2.80 1.60 -3.70
CA PHE A 18 3.82 2.63 -3.86
C PHE A 18 4.01 3.37 -2.54
N ALA A 19 4.80 2.77 -1.66
CA ALA A 19 4.96 3.22 -0.30
C ALA A 19 5.65 4.58 -0.21
N ASN A 20 5.24 5.37 0.78
CA ASN A 20 6.09 6.36 1.41
C ASN A 20 7.17 5.63 2.22
N GLY A 21 8.44 5.99 2.03
CA GLY A 21 9.56 5.33 2.72
C GLY A 21 9.70 5.69 4.20
N VAL A 22 8.99 6.71 4.67
CA VAL A 22 9.19 7.30 6.00
C VAL A 22 7.93 7.21 6.86
N GLN A 23 6.76 7.42 6.26
CA GLN A 23 5.48 7.40 6.97
C GLN A 23 4.61 6.25 6.47
N PRO A 24 4.35 5.21 7.29
CA PRO A 24 3.55 4.06 6.88
C PRO A 24 2.14 4.48 6.50
N GLY A 25 1.69 4.05 5.32
CA GLY A 25 0.38 4.43 4.78
C GLY A 25 0.29 5.89 4.35
N GLY A 26 1.39 6.62 4.28
CA GLY A 26 1.43 8.02 3.89
C GLY A 26 0.47 8.89 4.70
N GLY A 27 -0.26 9.78 4.03
CA GLY A 27 -1.19 10.71 4.65
C GLY A 27 -2.62 10.19 4.85
N PHE A 28 -2.85 8.88 4.92
CA PHE A 28 -4.21 8.31 4.77
C PHE A 28 -5.19 8.76 5.85
N LEU A 29 -4.72 8.94 7.09
CA LEU A 29 -5.49 9.46 8.23
C LEU A 29 -5.86 10.95 8.07
N TYR A 30 -5.11 11.68 7.25
CA TYR A 30 -5.31 13.11 7.00
C TYR A 30 -6.07 13.39 5.69
N GLY A 31 -6.59 12.34 5.05
CA GLY A 31 -7.39 12.47 3.83
C GLY A 31 -6.59 12.63 2.55
N ALA A 32 -5.27 12.39 2.56
CA ALA A 32 -4.47 12.35 1.34
C ALA A 32 -4.96 11.21 0.42
N ARG A 33 -4.87 11.41 -0.90
CA ARG A 33 -5.51 10.55 -1.91
C ARG A 33 -4.52 9.92 -2.91
N ALA A 34 -3.24 9.82 -2.55
CA ALA A 34 -2.33 9.02 -3.35
C ALA A 34 -2.63 7.51 -3.18
N GLN A 35 -1.95 6.70 -3.99
CA GLN A 35 -2.30 5.30 -4.18
C GLN A 35 -2.18 4.49 -2.88
N GLU A 36 -1.08 4.65 -2.15
CA GLU A 36 -0.87 4.02 -0.84
C GLU A 36 -2.01 4.36 0.13
N GLU A 37 -2.42 5.63 0.20
CA GLU A 37 -3.45 6.07 1.12
C GLU A 37 -4.82 5.46 0.80
N VAL A 38 -5.12 5.31 -0.49
CA VAL A 38 -6.35 4.65 -0.94
C VAL A 38 -6.32 3.17 -0.56
N LEU A 39 -5.19 2.48 -0.77
CA LEU A 39 -5.02 1.08 -0.38
C LEU A 39 -5.15 0.90 1.14
N CYS A 40 -4.56 1.78 1.94
CA CYS A 40 -4.67 1.72 3.40
C CYS A 40 -6.08 1.98 3.92
N ARG A 41 -6.92 2.75 3.19
CA ARG A 41 -8.33 2.96 3.56
C ARG A 41 -9.25 1.84 3.13
N SER A 42 -8.96 1.19 2.00
CA SER A 42 -9.83 0.14 1.44
C SER A 42 -9.49 -1.26 1.93
N SER A 43 -8.38 -1.42 2.66
CA SER A 43 -7.85 -2.71 3.09
C SER A 43 -7.23 -2.63 4.49
N ALA A 44 -6.80 -3.77 5.02
CA ALA A 44 -6.00 -3.86 6.24
C ALA A 44 -4.48 -3.75 5.98
N LEU A 45 -4.05 -3.16 4.85
CA LEU A 45 -2.63 -3.05 4.49
C LEU A 45 -1.81 -2.32 5.56
N PHE A 46 -2.35 -1.25 6.16
CA PHE A 46 -1.66 -0.47 7.18
C PHE A 46 -1.19 -1.33 8.36
N GLU A 47 -2.05 -2.21 8.85
CA GLU A 47 -1.73 -3.14 9.95
C GLU A 47 -0.58 -4.10 9.62
N THR A 48 -0.30 -4.31 8.34
CA THR A 48 0.79 -5.21 7.89
C THR A 48 2.12 -4.51 7.67
N ILE A 49 2.13 -3.16 7.63
CA ILE A 49 3.33 -2.37 7.33
C ILE A 49 3.72 -1.42 8.47
N VAL A 50 2.80 -1.05 9.37
CA VAL A 50 3.03 0.02 10.37
C VAL A 50 4.25 -0.19 11.25
N ASP A 51 4.55 -1.43 11.64
CA ASP A 51 5.67 -1.78 12.52
C ASP A 51 6.87 -2.37 11.76
N ASP A 52 6.92 -2.23 10.43
CA ASP A 52 8.04 -2.77 9.66
C ASP A 52 9.32 -1.94 9.90
N PRO A 53 10.48 -2.59 10.19
CA PRO A 53 11.75 -1.89 10.42
C PRO A 53 12.22 -1.01 9.25
N MET A 54 11.67 -1.20 8.06
CA MET A 54 11.93 -0.36 6.89
C MET A 54 11.74 1.14 7.18
N TYR A 55 10.71 1.50 7.97
CA TYR A 55 10.40 2.91 8.23
C TYR A 55 11.41 3.57 9.16
N GLU A 56 11.79 2.90 10.24
CA GLU A 56 12.87 3.37 11.13
C GLU A 56 14.20 3.45 10.38
N HIS A 57 14.52 2.42 9.59
CA HIS A 57 15.72 2.40 8.77
C HIS A 57 15.78 3.58 7.79
N HIS A 58 14.70 3.93 7.10
CA HIS A 58 14.69 5.09 6.20
C HIS A 58 14.63 6.43 6.93
N TRP A 59 14.03 6.49 8.13
CA TRP A 59 14.02 7.71 8.95
C TRP A 59 15.44 8.15 9.33
N ASP A 60 16.32 7.19 9.64
CA ASP A 60 17.69 7.45 10.07
C ASP A 60 18.68 7.71 8.91
N ARG A 61 18.24 7.62 7.65
CA ARG A 61 19.11 7.81 6.49
C ARG A 61 19.37 9.28 6.18
N GLU A 62 20.62 9.58 5.84
CA GLU A 62 21.03 10.91 5.39
C GLU A 62 20.43 11.29 4.03
N ARG A 63 20.14 10.30 3.18
CA ARG A 63 19.60 10.51 1.83
C ARG A 63 18.15 10.02 1.80
N PRO A 64 17.24 10.77 1.15
CA PRO A 64 15.85 10.34 0.97
C PRO A 64 15.76 9.35 -0.21
N ASP A 65 16.71 8.42 -0.32
CA ASP A 65 16.80 7.43 -1.38
C ASP A 65 16.06 6.14 -1.02
N SER A 66 15.59 5.45 -2.06
CA SER A 66 14.98 4.15 -1.90
C SER A 66 16.06 3.08 -1.72
N THR A 67 15.66 1.96 -1.13
CA THR A 67 16.47 0.76 -0.96
C THR A 67 15.76 -0.43 -1.61
N ASP A 68 16.43 -1.58 -1.67
CA ASP A 68 15.81 -2.82 -2.16
C ASP A 68 14.86 -3.47 -1.13
N TRP A 69 14.49 -2.76 -0.06
CA TRP A 69 13.60 -3.26 0.97
C TRP A 69 12.19 -3.44 0.44
N ALA A 70 11.64 -4.62 0.66
CA ALA A 70 10.30 -4.99 0.21
C ALA A 70 9.53 -5.68 1.32
N ILE A 71 8.29 -5.24 1.55
CA ILE A 71 7.37 -5.86 2.52
C ILE A 71 6.33 -6.65 1.72
N ARG A 72 6.17 -7.94 2.02
CA ARG A 72 5.27 -8.83 1.26
C ARG A 72 4.31 -9.60 2.19
N PRO A 73 3.20 -8.98 2.62
CA PRO A 73 2.15 -9.70 3.32
C PRO A 73 1.39 -10.62 2.31
N PRO A 74 1.22 -11.93 2.63
CA PRO A 74 0.69 -12.89 1.67
C PRO A 74 -0.83 -12.82 1.47
N GLY A 75 -1.57 -12.13 2.35
CA GLY A 75 -3.02 -12.08 2.29
C GLY A 75 -3.60 -10.94 3.11
N VAL A 76 -3.70 -9.76 2.48
CA VAL A 76 -4.30 -8.56 3.05
C VAL A 76 -5.80 -8.52 2.73
N PRO A 77 -6.67 -8.45 3.75
CA PRO A 77 -8.09 -8.23 3.54
C PRO A 77 -8.39 -6.88 2.88
N VAL A 78 -9.12 -6.90 1.77
CA VAL A 78 -9.70 -5.73 1.10
C VAL A 78 -11.22 -5.79 1.24
N SER A 79 -11.81 -4.75 1.81
CA SER A 79 -13.24 -4.72 2.18
C SER A 79 -14.00 -3.48 1.69
N ARG A 80 -13.34 -2.57 0.97
CA ARG A 80 -13.98 -1.42 0.31
C ARG A 80 -13.51 -1.31 -1.13
N ASP A 81 -14.28 -0.63 -1.96
CA ASP A 81 -13.81 -0.23 -3.28
C ASP A 81 -12.94 1.04 -3.15
N ASP A 82 -11.98 1.21 -4.07
CA ASP A 82 -11.13 2.40 -4.15
C ASP A 82 -11.87 3.61 -4.73
N ASP A 83 -12.93 3.40 -5.53
CA ASP A 83 -13.76 4.46 -6.11
C ASP A 83 -14.82 4.99 -5.14
N ASP A 84 -15.34 4.13 -4.25
CA ASP A 84 -16.31 4.47 -3.22
C ASP A 84 -15.99 3.77 -1.90
N LEU A 85 -15.41 4.53 -0.97
CA LEU A 85 -15.08 4.06 0.38
C LEU A 85 -16.28 4.03 1.33
N SER A 86 -17.44 4.56 0.94
CA SER A 86 -18.62 4.61 1.82
C SER A 86 -19.28 3.23 1.96
N GLU A 87 -19.19 2.41 0.93
CA GLU A 87 -19.77 1.08 0.88
C GLU A 87 -18.76 -0.01 1.26
N PHE A 88 -19.26 -1.05 1.91
CA PHE A 88 -18.51 -2.28 2.12
C PHE A 88 -18.78 -3.24 0.96
N VAL A 89 -17.74 -3.97 0.59
CA VAL A 89 -17.80 -5.02 -0.41
C VAL A 89 -17.37 -6.33 0.21
N ASP A 90 -17.70 -7.45 -0.45
CA ASP A 90 -17.27 -8.77 0.01
C ASP A 90 -15.77 -8.79 0.24
N ARG A 91 -15.40 -9.27 1.43
CA ARG A 91 -14.01 -9.28 1.89
C ARG A 91 -13.22 -10.31 1.09
N GLN A 92 -12.19 -9.84 0.41
CA GLN A 92 -11.30 -10.69 -0.37
C GLN A 92 -9.85 -10.50 0.10
N LEU A 93 -9.06 -11.57 0.07
CA LEU A 93 -7.64 -11.51 0.40
C LEU A 93 -6.84 -11.33 -0.88
N PHE A 94 -5.90 -10.38 -0.86
CA PHE A 94 -4.93 -10.20 -1.92
C PHE A 94 -3.51 -10.21 -1.34
N PRO A 95 -2.53 -10.82 -2.01
CA PRO A 95 -1.13 -10.60 -1.66
C PRO A 95 -0.74 -9.17 -2.07
N PHE A 96 0.06 -8.51 -1.23
CA PHE A 96 0.63 -7.20 -1.53
C PHE A 96 2.15 -7.27 -1.61
N LEU A 97 2.73 -6.35 -2.36
CA LEU A 97 4.15 -6.03 -2.37
C LEU A 97 4.28 -4.52 -2.15
N THR A 98 4.94 -4.12 -1.07
CA THR A 98 5.17 -2.71 -0.73
C THR A 98 6.61 -2.36 -1.05
N LEU A 99 6.79 -1.37 -1.92
CA LEU A 99 8.10 -0.84 -2.31
C LEU A 99 8.09 0.67 -2.12
N PHE A 100 9.13 1.20 -1.47
CA PHE A 100 9.35 2.64 -1.43
C PHE A 100 9.85 3.13 -2.80
N GLN A 101 9.17 4.08 -3.41
CA GLN A 101 9.67 4.76 -4.60
C GLN A 101 10.19 6.15 -4.25
N LEU A 102 11.42 6.43 -4.70
CA LEU A 102 12.00 7.76 -4.69
C LEU A 102 11.06 8.75 -5.39
N ARG A 103 10.69 9.84 -4.69
CA ARG A 103 10.09 10.98 -5.38
C ARG A 103 11.18 11.58 -6.28
N HIS A 104 11.09 11.37 -7.59
CA HIS A 104 11.77 12.26 -8.50
C HIS A 104 11.15 13.64 -8.33
N SER A 105 11.83 14.53 -7.61
CA SER A 105 11.62 15.96 -7.74
C SER A 105 11.84 16.26 -9.22
N LEU A 106 10.76 16.59 -9.95
CA LEU A 106 10.90 17.30 -11.20
C LEU A 106 11.59 18.62 -10.84
N LEU A 107 12.89 18.71 -11.15
CA LEU A 107 13.59 19.98 -11.26
C LEU A 107 12.92 20.82 -12.36
#